data_AF-A0A521WLY8-F1
#
_entry.id   AF-A0A521WLY8-F1
#
_cell.length_a   1.000
_cell.length_b   1.000
_cell.length_c   1.000
_cell.angle_alpha   90.00
_cell.angle_beta   90.00
_cell.angle_gamma   90.00
#
_symmetry.space_group_name_H-M   'P 1'
#
loop_
_entity.id
_entity.type
_entity.pdbx_description
1 polymer ?
#
loop_
_entity_poly.entity_id
_entity_poly.type
_entity_poly.pdbx_seq_one_letter_code
_entity_poly.pdbx_strand_id
1 'polypeptide(L)'
;LSCVPLPIQSAAGLDSILTRNNIDVVYVTPLRGVDVSAIAATCHSMNVVTFTGVPEYMNHGMMIVIDSKGDNPQILINVEAAKDAGVDFNSQLLKLSKIIR
;
A
#
# COMPACT_ATOMS: atom_id res chain seq x y z
N LEU A 1 5.49 -13.82 10.61
CA LEU A 1 5.58 -12.47 10.01
C LEU A 1 6.45 -11.62 10.91
N SER A 2 7.50 -11.00 10.38
CA SER A 2 8.30 -10.01 11.12
C SER A 2 7.82 -8.63 10.69
N CYS A 3 7.50 -7.77 11.65
CA CYS A 3 7.11 -6.39 11.38
C CYS A 3 8.18 -5.46 11.93
N VAL A 4 8.69 -4.58 11.09
CA VAL A 4 9.68 -3.57 11.49
C VAL A 4 9.02 -2.20 11.42
N PRO A 5 8.98 -1.43 12.52
CA PRO A 5 8.45 -0.07 12.49
C PRO A 5 9.40 0.82 11.69
N LEU A 6 8.86 1.55 10.71
CA LEU A 6 9.60 2.49 9.88
C LEU A 6 9.14 3.92 10.19
N PRO A 7 9.79 4.64 11.11
CA PRO A 7 9.46 6.04 11.35
C PRO A 7 9.90 6.87 10.15
N ILE A 8 8.94 7.46 9.44
CA ILE A 8 9.20 8.31 8.28
C ILE A 8 8.58 9.69 8.47
N GLN A 9 9.29 10.73 8.02
CA GLN A 9 8.82 12.12 7.98
C GLN A 9 8.68 12.62 6.54
N SER A 10 9.17 11.86 5.56
CA SER A 10 9.05 12.08 4.13
C SER A 10 9.32 10.76 3.40
N ALA A 11 9.08 10.74 2.08
CA ALA A 11 9.47 9.60 1.24
C ALA A 11 10.99 9.54 0.96
N ALA A 12 11.76 10.54 1.38
CA ALA A 12 13.20 10.59 1.11
C ALA A 12 13.94 9.46 1.84
N GLY A 13 14.74 8.69 1.09
CA GLY A 13 15.50 7.55 1.62
C GLY A 13 14.67 6.31 1.94
N LEU A 14 13.38 6.29 1.60
CA LEU A 14 12.51 5.13 1.80
C LEU A 14 13.03 3.91 1.03
N ASP A 15 13.49 4.10 -0.21
CA ASP A 15 14.12 3.07 -1.04
C ASP A 15 15.27 2.32 -0.35
N SER A 16 16.15 3.06 0.29
CA SER A 16 17.30 2.55 1.03
C SER A 16 16.86 1.76 2.24
N ILE A 17 15.81 2.21 2.93
CA ILE A 17 15.22 1.53 4.09
C ILE A 17 14.56 0.22 3.65
N LEU A 18 13.76 0.23 2.58
CA LEU A 18 13.08 -0.95 2.07
C LEU A 18 14.08 -2.02 1.62
N THR A 19 15.12 -1.62 0.89
CA THR A 19 16.19 -2.52 0.43
C THR A 19 16.97 -3.10 1.60
N ARG A 20 17.42 -2.26 2.54
CA ARG A 20 18.24 -2.70 3.68
C ARG A 20 17.52 -3.72 4.56
N ASN A 21 16.21 -3.61 4.66
CA ASN A 21 15.39 -4.48 5.50
C ASN A 21 14.70 -5.61 4.72
N ASN A 22 14.94 -5.74 3.41
CA ASN A 22 14.27 -6.70 2.52
C ASN A 22 12.74 -6.71 2.71
N ILE A 23 12.11 -5.54 2.57
CA ILE A 23 10.67 -5.37 2.81
C ILE A 23 9.88 -5.68 1.55
N ASP A 24 8.99 -6.68 1.62
CA ASP A 24 8.07 -7.03 0.53
C ASP A 24 6.72 -6.31 0.62
N VAL A 25 6.33 -5.89 1.83
CA VAL A 25 5.01 -5.29 2.13
C VAL A 25 5.17 -4.12 3.10
N VAL A 26 4.53 -2.99 2.78
CA VAL A 26 4.47 -1.81 3.64
C VAL A 26 3.03 -1.55 4.06
N TYR A 27 2.80 -1.51 5.38
CA TYR A 27 1.58 -0.98 5.97
C TYR A 27 1.76 0.52 6.23
N VAL A 28 1.05 1.37 5.50
CA VAL A 28 1.08 2.82 5.68
C VAL A 28 0.02 3.21 6.71
N THR A 29 0.45 3.64 7.89
CA THR A 29 -0.42 4.22 8.92
C THR A 29 -0.90 5.62 8.50
N PRO A 30 -1.90 6.22 9.17
CA PRO A 30 -2.20 7.64 8.97
C PRO A 30 -0.94 8.51 9.19
N LEU A 31 -0.56 9.28 8.17
CA LEU A 31 0.57 10.21 8.22
C LEU A 31 0.06 11.66 8.10
N ARG A 32 0.77 12.59 8.74
CA ARG A 32 0.48 14.04 8.68
C ARG A 32 1.65 14.76 8.02
N GLY A 33 1.36 15.58 7.01
CA GLY A 33 2.38 16.37 6.31
C GLY A 33 3.36 15.54 5.47
N VAL A 34 3.03 14.27 5.19
CA VAL A 34 3.83 13.38 4.35
C VAL A 34 3.07 13.12 3.05
N ASP A 35 3.79 13.18 1.93
CA ASP A 35 3.23 12.84 0.62
C ASP A 35 3.10 11.32 0.47
N VAL A 36 1.86 10.83 0.58
CA VAL A 36 1.52 9.42 0.43
C VAL A 36 1.70 8.93 -1.01
N SER A 37 1.48 9.80 -2.00
CA SER A 37 1.68 9.45 -3.41
C SER A 37 3.15 9.17 -3.71
N ALA A 38 4.06 9.93 -3.10
CA ALA A 38 5.50 9.69 -3.21
C ALA A 38 5.92 8.36 -2.55
N ILE A 39 5.30 8.00 -1.43
CA ILE A 39 5.51 6.68 -0.78
C ILE A 39 5.04 5.57 -1.71
N ALA A 40 3.82 5.68 -2.26
CA ALA A 40 3.25 4.70 -3.19
C ALA A 40 4.19 4.46 -4.38
N ALA A 41 4.59 5.55 -5.05
CA ALA A 41 5.46 5.51 -6.22
C ALA A 41 6.82 4.84 -5.92
N THR A 42 7.42 5.13 -4.77
CA THR A 42 8.68 4.51 -4.33
C THR A 42 8.51 3.02 -4.09
N CYS A 43 7.43 2.61 -3.44
CA CYS A 43 7.15 1.19 -3.24
C CYS A 43 6.90 0.46 -4.56
N HIS A 44 6.15 1.07 -5.48
CA HIS A 44 5.82 0.46 -6.78
C HIS A 44 7.06 0.22 -7.64
N SER A 45 7.98 1.18 -7.70
CA SER A 45 9.23 1.05 -8.46
C SER A 45 10.14 -0.06 -7.94
N MET A 46 9.89 -0.53 -6.71
CA MET A 46 10.62 -1.59 -6.03
C MET A 46 9.81 -2.90 -5.92
N ASN A 47 8.64 -2.99 -6.54
CA ASN A 47 7.70 -4.13 -6.44
C ASN A 47 7.28 -4.44 -4.99
N VAL A 48 7.21 -3.42 -4.14
CA VAL A 48 6.78 -3.53 -2.74
C VAL A 48 5.28 -3.28 -2.65
N VAL A 49 4.54 -4.24 -2.07
CA VAL A 49 3.09 -4.14 -1.91
C VAL A 49 2.74 -3.08 -0.87
N THR A 50 1.81 -2.20 -1.19
CA THR A 50 1.33 -1.17 -0.27
C THR A 50 -0.06 -1.50 0.27
N PHE A 51 -0.22 -1.34 1.58
CA PHE A 51 -1.46 -1.62 2.31
C PHE A 51 -1.75 -0.50 3.31
N THR A 52 -3.01 -0.15 3.51
CA THR A 52 -3.39 0.83 4.53
C THR A 52 -4.82 0.64 5.02
N GLY A 53 -5.13 1.17 6.20
CA GLY A 53 -6.49 1.30 6.72
C GLY A 53 -7.09 2.70 6.53
N VAL A 54 -6.51 3.54 5.67
CA VAL A 54 -6.97 4.90 5.39
C VAL A 54 -7.64 4.95 4.00
N PRO A 55 -8.98 4.97 3.92
CA PRO A 55 -9.73 4.93 2.66
C PRO A 55 -9.26 5.95 1.62
N GLU A 56 -8.93 7.16 2.04
CA GLU A 56 -8.53 8.28 1.19
C GLU A 56 -7.22 8.01 0.44
N TYR A 57 -6.34 7.18 1.01
CA TYR A 57 -5.05 6.84 0.40
C TYR A 57 -5.17 5.97 -0.84
N MET A 58 -6.37 5.44 -1.13
CA MET A 58 -6.67 4.82 -2.42
C MET A 58 -6.38 5.79 -3.58
N ASN A 59 -6.75 7.07 -3.43
CA ASN A 59 -6.53 8.10 -4.44
C ASN A 59 -5.05 8.54 -4.55
N HIS A 60 -4.20 8.06 -3.65
CA HIS A 60 -2.77 8.33 -3.60
C HIS A 60 -1.94 7.14 -4.11
N GLY A 61 -2.57 6.19 -4.79
CA GLY A 61 -1.87 5.08 -5.44
C GLY A 61 -1.56 3.89 -4.52
N MET A 62 -2.15 3.80 -3.32
CA MET A 62 -2.03 2.56 -2.53
C MET A 62 -2.70 1.38 -3.26
N MET A 63 -2.05 0.21 -3.22
CA MET A 63 -2.57 -1.00 -3.88
C MET A 63 -3.76 -1.60 -3.13
N ILE A 64 -3.66 -1.70 -1.80
CA ILE A 64 -4.68 -2.32 -0.96
C ILE A 64 -5.12 -1.32 0.10
N VAL A 65 -6.42 -1.14 0.23
CA VAL A 65 -7.00 -0.32 1.30
C VAL A 65 -8.08 -1.12 2.01
N ILE A 66 -7.98 -1.20 3.34
CA ILE A 66 -9.05 -1.73 4.18
C ILE A 66 -9.94 -0.57 4.57
N ASP A 67 -11.19 -0.65 4.14
CA ASP A 67 -12.23 0.30 4.48
C ASP A 67 -13.22 -0.37 5.43
N SER A 68 -13.85 0.42 6.30
CA SER A 68 -14.98 0.01 7.12
C SER A 68 -16.19 0.82 6.68
N LYS A 69 -16.95 0.28 5.72
CA LYS A 69 -18.19 0.92 5.27
C LYS A 69 -19.30 0.62 6.27
N GLY A 70 -19.38 1.41 7.34
CA GLY A 70 -20.17 1.08 8.53
C GLY A 70 -19.49 -0.05 9.30
N ASP A 71 -20.25 -1.08 9.70
CA ASP A 71 -19.73 -2.23 10.46
C ASP A 71 -19.15 -3.36 9.58
N ASN A 72 -19.16 -3.19 8.25
CA ASN A 72 -18.69 -4.22 7.31
C ASN A 72 -17.31 -3.86 6.76
N PRO A 73 -16.23 -4.57 7.15
CA PRO A 73 -14.91 -4.38 6.55
C PRO A 73 -14.93 -4.77 5.08
N GLN A 74 -14.30 -3.96 4.24
CA GLN A 74 -14.17 -4.17 2.81
C GLN A 74 -12.70 -4.05 2.40
N ILE A 75 -12.27 -4.91 1.49
CA ILE A 75 -10.95 -4.83 0.87
C ILE A 75 -11.13 -4.09 -0.45
N LEU A 76 -10.46 -2.96 -0.61
CA LEU A 76 -10.37 -2.23 -1.87
C LEU A 76 -9.02 -2.56 -2.51
N ILE A 77 -9.03 -2.96 -3.78
CA ILE A 77 -7.80 -3.27 -4.52
C ILE A 77 -7.69 -2.37 -5.75
N ASN A 78 -6.64 -1.57 -5.81
CA ASN A 78 -6.23 -0.85 -7.01
C ASN A 78 -5.41 -1.78 -7.91
N VAL A 79 -6.05 -2.29 -8.95
CA VAL A 79 -5.40 -3.23 -9.88
C VAL A 79 -4.42 -2.55 -10.84
N GLU A 80 -4.57 -1.25 -11.09
CA GLU A 80 -3.62 -0.49 -11.91
C GLU A 80 -2.30 -0.33 -11.14
N ALA A 81 -2.38 0.14 -9.89
CA ALA A 81 -1.22 0.25 -9.00
C ALA A 81 -0.49 -1.10 -8.81
N ALA A 82 -1.24 -2.19 -8.63
CA ALA A 82 -0.66 -3.52 -8.49
C ALA A 82 0.07 -3.95 -9.77
N LYS A 83 -0.55 -3.73 -10.94
CA LYS A 83 0.02 -4.08 -12.23
C LYS A 83 1.29 -3.27 -12.53
N ASP A 84 1.30 -1.98 -12.22
CA ASP A 84 2.47 -1.11 -12.39
C ASP A 84 3.66 -1.54 -11.52
N ALA A 85 3.39 -2.16 -10.37
CA ALA A 85 4.38 -2.74 -9.47
C ALA A 85 4.67 -4.22 -9.71
N GLY A 86 4.18 -4.81 -10.81
CA GLY A 86 4.38 -6.23 -11.12
C GLY A 86 3.75 -7.21 -10.12
N VAL A 87 2.78 -6.76 -9.32
CA VAL A 87 2.08 -7.55 -8.30
C VAL A 87 0.84 -8.18 -8.92
N ASP A 88 0.68 -9.50 -8.73
CA ASP A 88 -0.52 -10.23 -9.12
C ASP A 88 -1.25 -10.75 -7.87
N PHE A 89 -2.55 -10.46 -7.78
CA PHE A 89 -3.39 -10.92 -6.69
C PHE A 89 -4.19 -12.13 -7.13
N ASN A 90 -4.19 -13.17 -6.30
CA ASN A 90 -4.90 -14.40 -6.62
C ASN A 90 -6.42 -14.16 -6.78
N SER A 91 -7.06 -15.02 -7.57
CA SER A 91 -8.48 -14.90 -7.88
C SER A 91 -9.42 -15.02 -6.67
N GLN A 92 -8.98 -15.67 -5.58
CA GLN A 92 -9.77 -15.78 -4.35
C GLN A 92 -9.84 -14.45 -3.61
N LEU A 93 -8.71 -13.73 -3.49
CA LEU A 93 -8.66 -12.40 -2.90
C LEU A 93 -9.46 -11.39 -3.73
N LEU A 94 -9.33 -11.44 -5.06
CA LEU A 94 -10.08 -10.55 -5.95
C LEU A 94 -11.60 -10.74 -5.83
N LYS A 95 -12.08 -11.97 -5.58
CA LYS A 95 -13.51 -12.24 -5.34
C LYS A 95 -14.03 -11.67 -4.03
N LEU A 96 -13.17 -11.50 -3.03
CA LEU A 96 -13.51 -10.92 -1.73
C LEU A 96 -13.38 -9.39 -1.70
N SER A 97 -12.84 -8.80 -2.77
CA SER A 97 -12.44 -7.40 -2.80
C SER A 97 -13.31 -6.59 -3.75
N LYS A 98 -13.44 -5.30 -3.48
CA LYS A 98 -13.94 -4.32 -4.42
C LYS A 98 -12.76 -3.83 -5.27
N ILE A 99 -12.85 -4.05 -6.57
CA ILE A 99 -11.82 -3.63 -7.52
C ILE A 99 -11.99 -2.15 -7.84
N ILE A 100 -10.90 -1.40 -7.68
CA ILE A 100 -10.71 -0.03 -8.11
C ILE A 100 -9.78 -0.05 -9.32
N ARG A 101 -10.13 0.74 -10.33
CA ARG A 101 -9.35 0.95 -11.56
C ARG A 101 -9.04 2.42 -11.62
#